data_AF-A0A8J8SLX6-F1
#
_entry.id   AF-A0A8J8SLX6-F1
#
_cell.length_a   1.000
_cell.length_b   1.000
_cell.length_c   1.000
_cell.angle_alpha   90.00
_cell.angle_beta   90.00
_cell.angle_gamma   90.00
#
_symmetry.space_group_name_H-M   'P 1'
#
loop_
_entity.id
_entity.type
_entity.pdbx_description
1 polymer ?
#
loop_
_entity_poly.entity_id
_entity_poly.type
_entity_poly.pdbx_seq_one_letter_code
_entity_poly.pdbx_strand_id
1 'polypeptide(L)' 'MQRMIMRMFMMKVMTKGIDYAARRGKDPATMTAEERAQAQSARGMAKRAQKIARITRRMR' A
#
# COMPACT_ATOMS: atom_id res chain seq x y z
N MET A 1 -1.30 25.83 -4.73
CA MET A 1 -0.36 25.03 -3.90
C MET A 1 -1.08 24.13 -2.87
N GLN A 2 -2.15 24.59 -2.21
CA GLN A 2 -2.90 23.83 -1.19
C GLN A 2 -3.47 22.46 -1.65
N ARG A 3 -3.93 22.35 -2.91
CA ARG A 3 -4.47 21.08 -3.46
C ARG A 3 -3.44 19.95 -3.53
N MET A 4 -2.16 20.23 -3.75
CA MET A 4 -1.13 19.19 -3.82
C MET A 4 -0.79 18.63 -2.44
N ILE A 5 -0.72 19.50 -1.42
CA ILE A 5 -0.41 19.10 -0.04
C ILE A 5 -1.52 18.21 0.52
N MET A 6 -2.79 18.60 0.33
CA MET A 6 -3.94 17.78 0.72
C MET A 6 -3.96 16.43 0.02
N ARG A 7 -3.68 16.39 -1.28
CA ARG A 7 -3.55 15.12 -2.02
C ARG A 7 -2.43 14.25 -1.48
N MET A 8 -1.28 14.83 -1.19
CA MET A 8 -0.12 14.09 -0.67
C MET A 8 -0.42 13.53 0.72
N PHE A 9 -1.08 14.31 1.56
CA PHE A 9 -1.47 13.89 2.91
C PHE A 9 -2.52 12.78 2.87
N MET A 10 -3.56 12.93 2.06
CA MET A 10 -4.60 11.90 1.85
C MET A 10 -3.98 10.60 1.32
N MET A 11 -3.06 10.70 0.36
CA MET A 11 -2.34 9.55 -0.18
C MET A 11 -1.46 8.89 0.89
N LYS A 12 -0.79 9.67 1.76
CA LYS A 12 0.06 9.15 2.84
C LYS A 12 -0.77 8.47 3.93
N VAL A 13 -1.94 9.02 4.27
CA VAL A 13 -2.90 8.45 5.23
C VAL A 13 -3.51 7.16 4.68
N MET A 14 -3.98 7.15 3.43
CA MET A 14 -4.49 5.93 2.81
C MET A 14 -3.40 4.86 2.68
N THR A 15 -2.19 5.24 2.28
CA THR A 15 -1.08 4.29 2.18
C THR A 15 -0.74 3.74 3.56
N LYS A 16 -0.63 4.58 4.61
CA LYS A 16 -0.41 4.12 5.99
C LYS A 16 -1.56 3.26 6.52
N GLY A 17 -2.81 3.60 6.21
CA GLY A 17 -3.99 2.86 6.65
C GLY A 17 -4.13 1.50 5.98
N ILE A 18 -3.86 1.42 4.67
CA ILE A 18 -3.79 0.16 3.93
C ILE A 18 -2.65 -0.70 4.47
N ASP A 19 -1.49 -0.11 4.73
CA ASP A 19 -0.32 -0.81 5.24
C ASP A 19 -0.51 -1.24 6.70
N TYR A 20 -1.29 -0.48 7.49
CA TYR A 20 -1.71 -0.84 8.84
C TYR A 20 -2.73 -1.99 8.82
N ALA A 21 -3.74 -1.92 7.95
CA ALA A 21 -4.73 -2.98 7.77
C ALA A 21 -4.10 -4.26 7.22
N ALA A 22 -3.20 -4.15 6.25
CA ALA A 22 -2.45 -5.28 5.69
C ALA A 22 -1.50 -5.92 6.71
N ARG A 23 -1.01 -5.15 7.68
CA ARG A 23 -0.21 -5.65 8.81
C ARG A 23 -1.06 -6.07 10.01
N ARG A 24 -2.40 -6.01 9.92
CA ARG A 24 -3.32 -6.25 11.05
C ARG A 24 -3.01 -5.40 12.31
N GLY A 25 -2.33 -4.27 12.14
CA GLY A 25 -1.87 -3.41 13.24
C GLY A 25 -0.49 -3.75 13.84
N LYS A 26 0.23 -4.78 13.36
CA LYS A 26 1.60 -5.04 13.79
C LYS A 26 2.58 -4.03 13.17
N ASP A 27 3.42 -3.42 14.00
CA ASP A 27 4.43 -2.47 13.53
C ASP A 27 5.47 -3.22 12.67
N PRO A 28 5.82 -2.75 11.46
CA PRO A 28 6.89 -3.36 10.65
C PRO A 28 8.22 -3.51 11.38
N ALA A 29 8.50 -2.72 12.42
CA ALA A 29 9.68 -2.87 13.27
C ALA A 29 9.59 -4.12 14.18
N THR A 30 8.38 -4.56 14.51
CA THR A 30 8.12 -5.76 15.34
C THR A 30 7.89 -7.03 14.54
N MET A 31 7.79 -6.94 13.20
CA MET A 31 7.64 -8.12 12.34
C MET A 31 8.93 -8.94 12.30
N THR A 32 8.82 -10.25 12.53
CA THR A 32 9.93 -11.18 12.37
C THR A 32 10.38 -11.24 10.91
N ALA A 33 11.60 -11.73 10.64
CA ALA A 33 12.15 -11.79 9.28
C ALA A 33 11.24 -12.58 8.31
N GLU A 34 10.60 -13.64 8.81
CA GLU A 34 9.65 -14.47 8.06
C GLU A 34 8.34 -13.73 7.75
N GLU A 35 7.75 -13.05 8.75
CA GLU A 35 6.55 -12.23 8.54
C GLU A 35 6.83 -11.09 7.54
N ARG A 36 8.03 -10.51 7.58
CA ARG A 36 8.47 -9.46 6.65
C ARG A 36 8.62 -10.00 5.22
N ALA A 37 9.12 -11.22 5.04
CA ALA A 37 9.23 -11.85 3.72
C ALA A 37 7.83 -12.16 3.14
N GLN A 38 6.92 -12.66 3.96
CA GLN A 38 5.55 -12.95 3.54
C GLN A 38 4.79 -11.67 3.16
N ALA A 39 4.97 -10.58 3.94
CA ALA A 39 4.40 -9.27 3.62
C ALA A 39 4.99 -8.66 2.33
N GLN A 40 6.29 -8.87 2.05
CA GLN A 40 6.91 -8.42 0.80
C GLN A 40 6.34 -9.15 -0.42
N SER A 41 6.18 -10.47 -0.32
CA SER A 41 5.51 -11.30 -1.33
C SER A 41 4.09 -10.79 -1.61
N ALA A 42 3.29 -10.61 -0.55
CA ALA A 42 1.93 -10.09 -0.65
C ALA A 42 1.88 -8.68 -1.28
N ARG A 43 2.79 -7.77 -0.89
CA ARG A 43 2.94 -6.45 -1.51
C ARG A 43 3.28 -6.53 -2.99
N GLY A 44 4.14 -7.47 -3.39
CA GLY A 44 4.50 -7.70 -4.79
C GLY A 44 3.30 -8.07 -5.64
N MET A 45 2.48 -9.01 -5.15
CA MET A 45 1.22 -9.42 -5.80
C MET A 45 0.21 -8.26 -5.85
N ALA A 46 0.03 -7.54 -4.75
CA ALA A 46 -0.88 -6.39 -4.68
C ALA A 46 -0.47 -5.27 -5.66
N LYS A 47 0.83 -5.00 -5.81
CA LYS A 47 1.35 -4.02 -6.79
C LYS A 47 1.04 -4.44 -8.23
N ARG A 48 1.20 -5.73 -8.56
CA ARG A 48 0.84 -6.26 -9.89
C ARG A 48 -0.65 -6.11 -10.15
N ALA A 49 -1.49 -6.48 -9.20
CA ALA A 49 -2.94 -6.31 -9.28
C ALA A 49 -3.35 -4.83 -9.47
N GLN A 50 -2.77 -3.90 -8.70
CA GLN A 50 -2.99 -2.46 -8.89
C GLN A 50 -2.57 -1.97 -10.27
N LYS A 51 -1.46 -2.48 -10.82
CA LYS A 51 -0.97 -2.09 -12.15
C LYS A 51 -1.97 -2.53 -13.23
N ILE A 52 -2.45 -3.77 -13.15
CA ILE A 52 -3.50 -4.29 -14.03
C ILE A 52 -4.76 -3.44 -13.90
N ALA A 53 -5.25 -3.22 -12.68
CA ALA A 53 -6.44 -2.41 -12.43
C ALA A 53 -6.32 -0.98 -13.01
N ARG A 54 -5.15 -0.33 -12.91
CA ARG A 54 -4.92 0.98 -13.53
C ARG A 54 -4.96 0.94 -15.05
N ILE A 55 -4.39 -0.10 -15.66
CA ILE A 55 -4.41 -0.29 -17.11
C ILE A 55 -5.87 -0.45 -17.55
N THR A 56 -6.60 -1.35 -16.93
CA THR A 56 -8.04 -1.58 -17.19
C THR A 56 -8.84 -0.29 -17.05
N ARG A 57 -8.57 0.52 -16.02
CA ARG A 57 -9.27 1.79 -15.78
C ARG A 57 -8.91 2.90 -16.75
N ARG A 58 -7.81 2.78 -17.51
CA ARG A 58 -7.43 3.70 -18.59
C ARG A 58 -7.94 3.25 -19.96
N MET A 59 -8.25 1.97 -20.11
CA MET A 59 -8.79 1.37 -21.33
C MET A 59 -10.32 1.44 -21.40
N ARG A 60 -11.00 1.69 -20.27
CA ARG A 60 -12.39 2.12 -20.22
C ARG A 60 -12.45 3.64 -20.27
#